data_AF-A0A1C6KP96-F1
#
_entry.id   AF-A0A1C6KP96-F1
#
_cell.length_a   1.000
_cell.length_b   1.000
_cell.length_c   1.000
_cell.angle_alpha   90.00
_cell.angle_beta   90.00
_cell.angle_gamma   90.00
#
_symmetry.space_group_name_H-M   'P 1'
#
loop_
_entity.id
_entity.type
_entity.pdbx_description
1 polymer ?
#
loop_
_entity_poly.entity_id
_entity_poly.type
_entity_poly.pdbx_seq_one_letter_code
_entity_poly.pdbx_strand_id
1 'polypeptide(L)'
;MMKIKTTTGFKVRRLAGYTKSLLPVISEKSRHDIAAKWRLLYSDKAEKEVFHCCIVLKNLAIVHREMPMSADFILEQLMESSKTLRNTFADILSAYRNGKGEDAFAILYSRIPIKECRSFANILSKMDQINPAELVAHMTAFEETFASQRMTKGMKRAERKSLLTTMIATASIFAILLNFTIVVVFMDTLNLLGQVF
;
A
#
# COMPACT_ATOMS: atom_id res chain seq x y z
N MET A 1 -29.83 -25.89 -49.50
CA MET A 1 -28.98 -27.07 -49.16
C MET A 1 -27.84 -26.58 -48.27
N MET A 2 -27.88 -26.95 -46.99
CA MET A 2 -27.19 -26.25 -45.89
C MET A 2 -25.88 -26.94 -45.50
N LYS A 3 -24.76 -26.20 -45.43
CA LYS A 3 -23.45 -26.68 -44.94
C LYS A 3 -23.38 -26.56 -43.42
N ILE A 4 -23.18 -27.68 -42.72
CA ILE A 4 -22.93 -27.70 -41.27
C ILE A 4 -21.41 -27.79 -41.05
N LYS A 5 -20.84 -26.75 -40.41
CA LYS A 5 -19.46 -26.73 -39.92
C LYS A 5 -19.38 -27.51 -38.61
N THR A 6 -18.57 -28.57 -38.56
CA THR A 6 -18.33 -29.38 -37.36
C THR A 6 -17.33 -28.73 -36.41
N THR A 7 -17.67 -28.83 -35.13
CA THR A 7 -17.23 -28.05 -33.97
C THR A 7 -15.89 -28.52 -33.39
N THR A 8 -14.98 -27.57 -33.15
CA THR A 8 -13.67 -27.68 -32.47
C THR A 8 -13.79 -27.90 -30.95
N GLY A 9 -14.79 -28.64 -30.48
CA GLY A 9 -15.16 -28.71 -29.06
C GLY A 9 -14.67 -29.94 -28.29
N PHE A 10 -14.17 -30.98 -28.95
CA PHE A 10 -14.11 -32.31 -28.33
C PHE A 10 -12.74 -32.77 -27.81
N LYS A 11 -11.64 -32.04 -28.07
CA LYS A 11 -10.28 -32.48 -27.66
C LYS A 11 -9.76 -31.88 -26.35
N VAL A 12 -10.40 -30.87 -25.76
CA VAL A 12 -9.84 -30.15 -24.60
C VAL A 12 -10.09 -30.86 -23.26
N ARG A 13 -11.03 -31.81 -23.18
CA ARG A 13 -11.39 -32.46 -21.90
C ARG A 13 -10.45 -33.56 -21.40
N ARG A 14 -9.53 -34.10 -22.22
CA ARG A 14 -8.61 -35.18 -21.79
C ARG A 14 -7.26 -34.71 -21.24
N LEU A 15 -6.94 -33.42 -21.29
CA LEU A 15 -5.68 -32.88 -20.75
C LEU A 15 -5.80 -32.34 -19.32
N ALA A 16 -7.01 -32.26 -18.76
CA ALA A 16 -7.24 -31.78 -17.39
C ALA A 16 -6.88 -32.81 -16.29
N GLY A 17 -6.58 -34.06 -16.66
CA GLY A 17 -6.27 -35.14 -15.71
C GLY A 17 -4.81 -35.20 -15.24
N TYR A 18 -3.87 -34.62 -15.99
CA TYR A 18 -2.42 -34.80 -15.72
C TYR A 18 -1.72 -33.60 -15.07
N THR A 19 -2.40 -32.47 -14.89
CA THR A 19 -1.82 -31.25 -14.32
C THR A 19 -2.16 -31.00 -12.85
N LYS A 20 -2.79 -31.98 -12.18
CA LYS A 20 -3.17 -31.85 -10.76
C LYS A 20 -2.02 -32.18 -9.78
N SER A 21 -0.94 -32.82 -10.23
CA SER A 21 0.17 -33.26 -9.38
C SER A 21 1.45 -32.42 -9.47
N LEU A 22 1.43 -31.30 -10.22
CA LEU A 22 2.63 -30.48 -10.47
C LEU A 22 2.53 -29.03 -9.96
N LEU A 23 1.56 -28.75 -9.09
CA LEU A 23 1.57 -27.49 -8.34
C LEU A 23 2.52 -27.67 -7.14
N PRO A 24 3.65 -26.93 -7.06
CA PRO A 24 4.47 -26.96 -5.87
C PRO A 24 3.59 -26.61 -4.68
N VAL A 25 3.69 -27.39 -3.60
CA VAL A 25 3.03 -27.10 -2.33
C VAL A 25 3.67 -25.82 -1.79
N ILE A 26 3.16 -24.67 -2.21
CA ILE A 26 3.58 -23.36 -1.72
C ILE A 26 3.21 -23.34 -0.24
N SER A 27 4.22 -23.51 0.61
CA SER A 27 4.17 -23.42 2.07
C SER A 27 3.26 -22.26 2.51
N GLU A 28 2.38 -22.52 3.47
CA GLU A 28 1.43 -21.53 4.01
C GLU A 28 2.13 -20.24 4.46
N LYS A 29 3.36 -20.34 4.96
CA LYS A 29 4.19 -19.19 5.36
C LYS A 29 4.56 -18.30 4.17
N SER A 30 4.92 -18.91 3.03
CA SER A 30 5.19 -18.20 1.78
C SER A 30 3.91 -17.55 1.22
N ARG A 31 2.74 -18.18 1.35
CA ARG A 31 1.45 -17.58 0.98
C ARG A 31 1.11 -16.36 1.84
N HIS A 32 1.39 -16.42 3.14
CA HIS A 32 1.20 -15.28 4.06
C HIS A 32 2.13 -14.11 3.73
N ASP A 33 3.41 -14.36 3.49
CA ASP A 33 4.38 -13.32 3.13
C ASP A 33 4.07 -12.70 1.77
N ILE A 34 3.66 -13.53 0.81
CA ILE A 34 3.20 -13.08 -0.51
C ILE A 34 1.92 -12.24 -0.33
N ALA A 35 0.91 -12.71 0.39
CA ALA A 35 -0.33 -11.96 0.64
C ALA A 35 -0.09 -10.64 1.38
N ALA A 36 0.83 -10.62 2.35
CA ALA A 36 1.24 -9.40 3.04
C ALA A 36 1.92 -8.42 2.07
N LYS A 37 2.81 -8.92 1.21
CA LYS A 37 3.46 -8.12 0.17
C LYS A 37 2.47 -7.59 -0.88
N TRP A 38 1.48 -8.39 -1.29
CA TRP A 38 0.38 -7.96 -2.15
C TRP A 38 -0.49 -6.89 -1.48
N ARG A 39 -0.82 -7.04 -0.19
CA ARG A 39 -1.53 -6.00 0.57
C ARG A 39 -0.71 -4.71 0.67
N LEU A 40 0.60 -4.81 0.89
CA LEU A 40 1.48 -3.65 0.94
C LEU A 40 1.57 -2.93 -0.42
N LEU A 41 1.69 -3.68 -1.52
CA LEU A 41 1.70 -3.12 -2.88
C LEU A 41 0.35 -2.53 -3.27
N TYR A 42 -0.74 -3.19 -2.91
CA TYR A 42 -2.10 -2.69 -3.08
C TYR A 42 -2.31 -1.41 -2.26
N SER A 43 -1.83 -1.38 -1.01
CA SER A 43 -1.87 -0.20 -0.15
C SER A 43 -1.08 0.97 -0.72
N ASP A 44 0.10 0.75 -1.30
CA ASP A 44 0.89 1.84 -1.91
C ASP A 44 0.22 2.40 -3.19
N LYS A 45 -0.41 1.53 -3.99
CA LYS A 45 -1.22 1.96 -5.14
C LYS A 45 -2.48 2.70 -4.71
N ALA A 46 -3.20 2.18 -3.74
CA ALA A 46 -4.37 2.84 -3.15
C ALA A 46 -3.98 4.19 -2.53
N GLU A 47 -2.83 4.28 -1.85
CA GLU A 47 -2.30 5.53 -1.30
C GLU A 47 -2.08 6.57 -2.40
N LYS A 48 -1.45 6.18 -3.50
CA LYS A 48 -1.27 7.07 -4.67
C LYS A 48 -2.60 7.49 -5.30
N GLU A 49 -3.54 6.57 -5.42
CA GLU A 49 -4.86 6.89 -5.99
C GLU A 49 -5.69 7.80 -5.08
N VAL A 50 -5.71 7.60 -3.76
CA VAL A 50 -6.39 8.52 -2.83
C VAL A 50 -5.82 9.93 -2.93
N PHE A 51 -4.49 10.07 -3.04
CA PHE A 51 -3.86 11.37 -3.26
C PHE A 51 -4.26 11.98 -4.61
N HIS A 52 -4.32 11.18 -5.67
CA HIS A 52 -4.80 11.65 -6.97
C HIS A 52 -6.27 12.11 -6.91
N CYS A 53 -7.14 11.36 -6.24
CA CYS A 53 -8.53 11.73 -6.00
C CYS A 53 -8.67 13.05 -5.23
N CYS A 54 -7.80 13.31 -4.24
CA CYS A 54 -7.75 14.60 -3.55
C CYS A 54 -7.44 15.76 -4.52
N ILE A 55 -6.46 15.59 -5.40
CA ILE A 55 -6.11 16.60 -6.41
C ILE A 55 -7.28 16.82 -7.39
N VAL A 56 -7.89 15.74 -7.87
CA VAL A 56 -9.07 15.81 -8.75
C VAL A 56 -10.20 16.57 -8.07
N LEU A 57 -10.48 16.26 -6.81
CA LEU A 57 -11.53 16.91 -6.03
C LEU A 57 -11.23 18.39 -5.78
N LYS A 58 -9.99 18.74 -5.46
CA LYS A 58 -9.54 20.13 -5.34
C LYS A 58 -9.73 20.89 -6.66
N ASN A 59 -9.34 20.28 -7.78
CA ASN A 59 -9.49 20.88 -9.10
C ASN A 59 -10.97 21.08 -9.46
N LEU A 60 -11.81 20.09 -9.19
CA LEU A 60 -13.26 20.22 -9.36
C LEU A 60 -13.83 21.35 -8.50
N ALA A 61 -13.41 21.46 -7.24
CA ALA A 61 -13.85 22.52 -6.34
C ALA A 61 -13.40 23.92 -6.80
N ILE A 62 -12.23 24.03 -7.44
CA ILE A 62 -11.74 25.28 -8.05
C ILE A 62 -12.58 25.64 -9.28
N VAL A 63 -12.85 24.67 -10.16
CA VAL A 63 -13.60 24.87 -11.40
C VAL A 63 -15.07 25.21 -11.12
N HIS A 64 -15.68 24.55 -10.15
CA HIS A 64 -17.09 24.72 -9.78
C HIS A 64 -17.27 25.64 -8.57
N ARG A 65 -16.41 26.65 -8.41
CA ARG A 65 -16.39 27.56 -7.24
C ARG A 65 -17.73 28.20 -6.87
N GLU A 66 -18.61 28.39 -7.85
CA GLU A 66 -19.90 29.08 -7.70
C GLU A 66 -21.10 28.14 -7.58
N MET A 67 -20.92 26.83 -7.75
CA MET A 67 -22.02 25.85 -7.67
C MET A 67 -21.67 24.71 -6.71
N PRO A 68 -22.51 24.44 -5.69
CA PRO A 68 -22.35 23.25 -4.86
C PRO A 68 -22.51 21.99 -5.75
N MET A 69 -21.51 21.12 -5.73
CA MET A 69 -21.53 19.84 -6.43
C MET A 69 -22.18 18.79 -5.54
N SER A 70 -23.00 17.92 -6.12
CA SER A 70 -23.55 16.78 -5.39
C SER A 70 -22.48 15.71 -5.15
N ALA A 71 -22.61 15.00 -4.03
CA ALA A 71 -21.82 13.84 -3.69
C ALA A 71 -21.88 12.77 -4.78
N ASP A 72 -23.03 12.59 -5.42
CA ASP A 72 -23.22 11.68 -6.55
C ASP A 72 -22.31 12.02 -7.74
N PHE A 73 -22.30 13.29 -8.16
CA PHE A 73 -21.45 13.74 -9.27
C PHE A 73 -19.96 13.59 -8.94
N ILE A 74 -19.57 13.95 -7.72
CA ILE A 74 -18.18 13.82 -7.29
C ILE A 74 -17.76 12.35 -7.25
N LEU A 75 -18.59 11.46 -6.70
CA LEU A 75 -18.29 10.03 -6.66
C LEU A 75 -18.15 9.43 -8.06
N GLU A 76 -18.97 9.86 -9.02
CA GLU A 76 -18.81 9.47 -10.43
C GLU A 76 -17.47 9.94 -11.01
N GLN A 77 -17.09 11.20 -10.78
CA GLN A 77 -15.79 11.73 -11.23
C GLN A 77 -14.60 11.04 -10.55
N LEU A 78 -14.71 10.70 -9.26
CA LEU A 78 -13.71 9.92 -8.55
C LEU A 78 -13.62 8.48 -9.06
N MET A 79 -14.73 7.88 -9.48
CA MET A 79 -14.74 6.58 -10.14
C MET A 79 -14.06 6.60 -11.50
N GLU A 80 -14.33 7.61 -12.33
CA GLU A 80 -13.73 7.76 -13.67
C GLU A 80 -12.23 8.00 -13.62
N SER A 81 -11.76 8.79 -12.66
CA SER A 81 -10.33 9.07 -12.46
C SER A 81 -9.55 7.94 -11.79
N SER A 82 -10.25 6.97 -11.17
CA SER A 82 -9.64 5.88 -10.41
C SER A 82 -9.55 4.57 -11.18
N LYS A 83 -8.51 3.77 -10.91
CA LYS A 83 -8.38 2.41 -11.47
C LYS A 83 -8.59 1.35 -10.39
N THR A 84 -7.81 1.44 -9.32
CA THR A 84 -7.84 0.52 -8.17
C THR A 84 -9.02 0.83 -7.26
N LEU A 85 -9.29 2.10 -6.99
CA LEU A 85 -10.37 2.53 -6.08
C LEU A 85 -11.76 2.59 -6.73
N ARG A 86 -11.84 2.40 -8.05
CA ARG A 86 -13.09 2.48 -8.81
C ARG A 86 -14.21 1.63 -8.23
N ASN A 87 -13.91 0.36 -7.90
CA ASN A 87 -14.92 -0.54 -7.32
C ASN A 87 -15.32 -0.12 -5.90
N THR A 88 -14.38 0.46 -5.13
CA THR A 88 -14.67 0.99 -3.80
C THR A 88 -15.60 2.19 -3.88
N PHE A 89 -15.35 3.12 -4.80
CA PHE A 89 -16.24 4.26 -5.02
C PHE A 89 -17.60 3.85 -5.60
N ALA A 90 -17.65 2.84 -6.47
CA ALA A 90 -18.92 2.29 -6.95
C ALA A 90 -19.79 1.74 -5.81
N ASP A 91 -19.18 1.04 -4.85
CA ASP A 91 -19.88 0.52 -3.68
C ASP A 91 -20.32 1.63 -2.72
N ILE A 92 -19.52 2.69 -2.58
CA ILE A 92 -19.91 3.90 -1.82
C ILE A 92 -21.08 4.58 -2.50
N LEU A 93 -21.02 4.83 -3.81
CA LEU A 93 -22.09 5.46 -4.57
C LEU A 93 -23.40 4.66 -4.49
N SER A 94 -23.32 3.33 -4.62
CA SER A 94 -24.48 2.46 -4.45
C SER A 94 -25.05 2.56 -3.03
N ALA A 95 -24.20 2.52 -2.00
CA ALA A 95 -24.63 2.66 -0.62
C ALA A 95 -25.27 4.04 -0.33
N TYR A 96 -24.68 5.10 -0.88
CA TYR A 96 -25.14 6.48 -0.73
C TYR A 96 -26.53 6.66 -1.38
N ARG A 97 -26.71 6.21 -2.63
CA ARG A 97 -28.00 6.21 -3.35
C ARG A 97 -29.09 5.37 -2.67
N ASN A 98 -28.70 4.33 -1.96
CA ASN A 98 -29.61 3.49 -1.16
C ASN A 98 -30.01 4.11 0.19
N GLY A 99 -29.67 5.38 0.44
CA GLY A 99 -30.09 6.13 1.63
C GLY A 99 -29.22 5.90 2.86
N LYS A 100 -28.03 5.30 2.74
CA LYS A 100 -27.08 5.19 3.87
C LYS A 100 -26.38 6.51 4.22
N GLY A 101 -26.54 7.55 3.41
CA GLY A 101 -25.99 8.89 3.68
C GLY A 101 -24.49 8.88 3.97
N GLU A 102 -24.07 9.59 5.02
CA GLU A 102 -22.67 9.72 5.42
C GLU A 102 -22.00 8.37 5.79
N ASP A 103 -22.77 7.39 6.25
CA ASP A 103 -22.24 6.06 6.62
C ASP A 103 -21.74 5.27 5.41
N ALA A 104 -22.16 5.62 4.18
CA ALA A 104 -21.66 5.01 2.96
C ALA A 104 -20.14 5.19 2.81
N PHE A 105 -19.60 6.33 3.26
CA PHE A 105 -18.18 6.65 3.15
C PHE A 105 -17.31 5.83 4.13
N ALA A 106 -17.94 5.14 5.09
CA ALA A 106 -17.25 4.19 5.95
C ALA A 106 -16.62 3.01 5.20
N ILE A 107 -17.20 2.67 4.04
CA ILE A 107 -16.69 1.61 3.15
C ILE A 107 -15.25 1.91 2.74
N LEU A 108 -14.89 3.19 2.57
CA LEU A 108 -13.56 3.60 2.15
C LEU A 108 -12.48 3.20 3.15
N TYR A 109 -12.67 3.49 4.45
CA TYR A 109 -11.69 3.14 5.48
C TYR A 109 -11.68 1.64 5.80
N SER A 110 -12.82 0.96 5.63
CA SER A 110 -12.90 -0.49 5.91
C SER A 110 -12.11 -1.33 4.89
N ARG A 111 -12.02 -0.85 3.65
CA ARG A 111 -11.35 -1.57 2.55
C ARG A 111 -9.94 -1.10 2.28
N ILE A 112 -9.60 0.12 2.66
CA ILE A 112 -8.29 0.71 2.40
C ILE A 112 -7.55 0.83 3.74
N PRO A 113 -6.47 0.04 3.98
CA PRO A 113 -5.74 0.04 5.24
C PRO A 113 -4.78 1.24 5.34
N ILE A 114 -5.27 2.45 5.11
CA ILE A 114 -4.51 3.70 5.15
C ILE A 114 -5.16 4.62 6.17
N LYS A 115 -4.36 5.09 7.14
CA LYS A 115 -4.84 5.98 8.21
C LYS A 115 -5.52 7.24 7.66
N GLU A 116 -4.96 7.82 6.60
CA GLU A 116 -5.45 9.05 5.96
C GLU A 116 -6.72 8.87 5.14
N CYS A 117 -7.10 7.63 4.78
CA CYS A 117 -8.40 7.39 4.15
C CYS A 117 -9.55 7.78 5.05
N ARG A 118 -9.38 7.74 6.38
CA ARG A 118 -10.40 8.20 7.33
C ARG A 118 -10.65 9.71 7.19
N SER A 119 -9.58 10.50 7.16
CA SER A 119 -9.67 11.95 6.99
C SER A 119 -10.31 12.31 5.64
N PHE A 120 -9.89 11.62 4.57
CA PHE A 120 -10.47 11.81 3.24
C PHE A 120 -11.95 11.41 3.18
N ALA A 121 -12.33 10.27 3.78
CA ALA A 121 -13.72 9.83 3.86
C ALA A 121 -14.62 10.79 4.63
N ASN A 122 -14.11 11.38 5.73
CA ASN A 122 -14.85 12.37 6.52
C ASN A 122 -15.09 13.67 5.75
N ILE A 123 -14.15 14.08 4.88
CA ILE A 123 -14.35 15.27 4.04
C ILE A 123 -15.38 14.96 2.95
N LEU A 124 -15.28 13.78 2.32
CA LEU A 124 -16.26 13.33 1.34
C LEU A 124 -17.67 13.19 1.92
N SER A 125 -17.82 12.69 3.15
CA SER A 125 -19.14 12.50 3.76
C SER A 125 -19.91 13.80 3.95
N LYS A 126 -19.20 14.91 4.13
CA LYS A 126 -19.77 16.23 4.36
C LYS A 126 -19.80 17.11 3.11
N MET A 127 -19.42 16.58 1.95
CA MET A 127 -19.17 17.44 0.78
C MET A 127 -20.40 18.18 0.27
N ASP A 128 -21.61 17.60 0.40
CA ASP A 128 -22.87 18.29 0.04
C ASP A 128 -23.14 19.52 0.92
N GLN A 129 -22.52 19.57 2.11
CA GLN A 129 -22.69 20.63 3.10
C GLN A 129 -21.53 21.63 3.10
N ILE A 130 -20.44 21.34 2.37
CA ILE A 130 -19.22 22.15 2.35
C ILE A 130 -19.25 23.11 1.16
N ASN A 131 -18.98 24.38 1.43
CA ASN A 131 -18.79 25.37 0.37
C ASN A 131 -17.56 24.99 -0.49
N PRO A 132 -17.61 25.06 -1.83
CA PRO A 132 -16.46 24.79 -2.70
C PRO A 132 -15.15 25.48 -2.27
N ALA A 133 -15.21 26.71 -1.73
CA ALA A 133 -14.03 27.40 -1.22
C ALA A 133 -13.40 26.73 0.01
N GLU A 134 -14.24 26.21 0.90
CA GLU A 134 -13.83 25.50 2.11
C GLU A 134 -13.32 24.09 1.74
N LEU A 135 -13.92 23.45 0.74
CA LEU A 135 -13.44 22.17 0.21
C LEU A 135 -12.00 22.27 -0.30
N VAL A 136 -11.65 23.35 -1.00
CA VAL A 136 -10.26 23.61 -1.44
C VAL A 136 -9.30 23.72 -0.25
N ALA A 137 -9.71 24.37 0.84
CA ALA A 137 -8.89 24.48 2.05
C ALA A 137 -8.68 23.10 2.71
N HIS A 138 -9.76 22.32 2.86
CA HIS A 138 -9.69 20.95 3.39
C HIS A 138 -8.81 20.03 2.53
N MET A 139 -8.91 20.13 1.21
CA MET A 139 -8.04 19.37 0.29
C MET A 139 -6.58 19.81 0.37
N THR A 140 -6.31 21.11 0.53
CA THR A 140 -4.92 21.61 0.67
C THR A 140 -4.29 21.13 1.98
N ALA A 141 -5.02 21.18 3.09
CA ALA A 141 -4.56 20.64 4.37
C ALA A 141 -4.33 19.12 4.31
N PHE A 142 -5.18 18.40 3.56
CA PHE A 142 -4.97 16.97 3.31
C PHE A 142 -3.70 16.70 2.51
N GLU A 143 -3.44 17.46 1.43
CA GLU A 143 -2.22 17.37 0.63
C GLU A 143 -0.95 17.59 1.47
N GLU A 144 -0.94 18.62 2.33
CA GLU A 144 0.18 18.91 3.23
C GLU A 144 0.43 17.79 4.24
N THR A 145 -0.65 17.26 4.84
CA THR A 145 -0.57 16.13 5.76
C THR A 145 0.02 14.91 5.06
N PHE A 146 -0.41 14.66 3.81
CA PHE A 146 0.08 13.55 3.00
C PHE A 146 1.55 13.71 2.58
N ALA A 147 1.95 14.92 2.23
CA ALA A 147 3.34 15.26 1.91
C ALA A 147 4.26 15.07 3.12
N SER A 148 3.84 15.57 4.30
CA SER A 148 4.54 15.38 5.57
C SER A 148 4.71 13.89 5.91
N GLN A 149 3.68 13.06 5.69
CA GLN A 149 3.79 11.62 5.90
C GLN A 149 4.73 10.91 4.92
N ARG A 150 4.76 11.30 3.66
CA ARG A 150 5.74 10.74 2.72
C ARG A 150 7.17 11.14 3.07
N MET A 151 7.36 12.38 3.51
CA MET A 151 8.65 12.86 4.00
C MET A 151 9.11 12.06 5.23
N THR A 152 8.24 11.82 6.20
CA THR A 152 8.57 10.99 7.38
C THR A 152 8.81 9.51 7.04
N LYS A 153 8.05 8.90 6.11
CA LYS A 153 8.32 7.54 5.61
C LYS A 153 9.68 7.46 4.92
N GLY A 154 10.05 8.48 4.13
CA GLY A 154 11.35 8.61 3.49
C GLY A 154 12.48 8.73 4.51
N MET A 155 12.30 9.58 5.52
CA MET A 155 13.26 9.80 6.60
C MET A 155 13.48 8.53 7.44
N LYS A 156 12.41 7.82 7.82
CA LYS A 156 12.49 6.52 8.53
C LYS A 156 13.20 5.42 7.73
N ARG A 157 13.21 5.50 6.40
CA ARG A 157 13.94 4.56 5.54
C ARG A 157 15.42 4.92 5.42
N ALA A 158 15.73 6.21 5.35
CA ALA A 158 17.11 6.70 5.40
C ALA A 158 17.76 6.42 6.77
N GLU A 159 17.03 6.66 7.86
CA GLU A 159 17.44 6.39 9.24
C GLU A 159 17.78 4.90 9.46
N ARG A 160 16.91 3.98 9.00
CA ARG A 160 17.19 2.54 9.08
C ARG A 160 18.44 2.11 8.32
N LYS A 161 18.70 2.72 7.16
CA LYS A 161 19.95 2.47 6.41
C LYS A 161 21.17 2.99 7.18
N SER A 162 21.06 4.18 7.76
CA SER A 162 22.13 4.76 8.58
C SER A 162 22.47 3.88 9.79
N LEU A 163 21.45 3.45 10.55
CA LEU A 163 21.61 2.58 11.70
C LEU A 163 22.28 1.24 11.34
N LEU A 164 21.90 0.64 10.21
CA LEU A 164 22.55 -0.58 9.71
C LEU A 164 24.03 -0.36 9.41
N THR A 165 24.38 0.75 8.75
CA THR A 165 25.78 1.09 8.48
C THR A 165 26.56 1.26 9.77
N THR A 166 26.00 1.96 10.77
CA THR A 166 26.62 2.12 12.09
C THR A 166 26.82 0.78 12.78
N MET A 167 25.81 -0.10 12.80
CA MET A 167 25.93 -1.43 13.40
C MET A 167 27.03 -2.28 12.74
N ILE A 168 27.12 -2.26 11.40
CA ILE A 168 28.16 -2.99 10.66
C ILE A 168 29.56 -2.44 10.98
N ALA A 169 29.69 -1.11 11.10
CA ALA A 169 30.94 -0.49 11.49
C ALA A 169 31.35 -0.87 12.92
N THR A 170 30.42 -0.81 13.88
CA THR A 170 30.67 -1.21 15.27
C THR A 170 31.02 -2.69 15.37
N ALA A 171 30.33 -3.57 14.64
CA ALA A 171 30.63 -5.01 14.60
C ALA A 171 32.03 -5.29 14.03
N SER A 172 32.44 -4.55 12.99
CA SER A 172 33.78 -4.65 12.41
C SER A 172 34.87 -4.28 13.41
N ILE A 173 34.69 -3.17 14.14
CA ILE A 173 35.64 -2.75 15.19
C ILE A 173 35.73 -3.83 16.28
N PHE A 174 34.58 -4.35 16.71
CA PHE A 174 34.53 -5.41 17.73
C PHE A 174 35.24 -6.69 17.26
N ALA A 175 35.07 -7.08 15.99
CA ALA A 175 35.75 -8.23 15.42
C ALA A 175 37.28 -8.06 15.39
N ILE A 176 37.78 -6.86 15.08
CA ILE A 176 39.22 -6.55 15.13
C ILE A 176 39.74 -6.67 16.55
N LEU A 177 39.03 -6.12 17.54
CA LEU A 177 39.42 -6.22 18.96
C LEU A 177 39.41 -7.66 19.47
N LEU A 178 38.42 -8.46 19.07
CA LEU A 178 38.32 -9.87 19.43
C LEU A 178 39.49 -10.65 18.82
N ASN A 179 39.82 -10.40 17.55
CA ASN A 179 40.98 -11.00 16.90
C ASN A 179 42.28 -10.66 17.65
N PHE A 180 42.50 -9.39 17.98
CA PHE A 180 43.65 -8.97 18.77
C PHE A 180 43.72 -9.67 20.14
N THR A 181 42.58 -9.77 20.84
CA THR A 181 42.49 -10.45 22.13
C THR A 181 42.85 -11.92 22.03
N ILE A 182 42.36 -12.63 21.00
CA ILE A 182 42.71 -14.04 20.76
C ILE A 182 44.22 -14.18 20.55
N VAL A 183 44.83 -13.31 19.73
CA VAL A 183 46.28 -13.36 19.47
C VAL A 183 47.08 -13.15 20.75
N VAL A 184 46.70 -12.18 21.59
CA VAL A 184 47.38 -11.91 22.86
C VAL A 184 47.26 -13.11 23.80
N VAL A 185 46.03 -13.63 24.02
CA VAL A 185 45.80 -14.80 24.87
C VAL A 185 46.58 -16.01 24.35
N PHE A 186 46.61 -16.22 23.03
CA PHE A 186 47.37 -17.31 22.43
C PHE A 186 48.87 -17.17 22.70
N MET A 187 49.44 -15.97 22.54
CA MET A 187 50.85 -15.72 22.86
C MET A 187 51.15 -15.95 24.34
N ASP A 188 50.28 -15.50 25.24
CA ASP A 188 50.44 -15.76 26.68
C ASP A 188 50.37 -17.26 27.00
N THR A 189 49.46 -18.01 26.36
CA THR A 189 49.39 -19.46 26.54
C THR A 189 50.64 -20.19 26.02
N LEU A 190 51.23 -19.75 24.91
CA LEU A 190 52.48 -20.32 24.40
C LEU A 190 53.66 -20.01 25.33
N ASN A 191 53.74 -18.78 25.86
CA ASN A 191 54.79 -18.38 26.80
C ASN A 191 54.72 -19.20 28.10
N LEU A 192 53.51 -19.41 28.63
CA LEU A 192 53.32 -20.24 29.83
C LEU A 192 53.67 -21.71 29.57
N LEU A 193 53.30 -22.25 28.39
CA LEU A 193 53.69 -23.62 28.02
C LEU A 193 55.22 -23.75 27.94
N GLY A 194 55.90 -22.81 27.29
CA GLY A 194 57.36 -22.81 27.16
C GLY A 194 58.13 -22.54 28.45
N GLN A 195 57.44 -22.17 29.54
CA GLN A 195 58.04 -21.98 30.86
C GLN A 195 57.85 -23.21 31.76
N VAL A 196 56.86 -24.06 31.45
CA VAL A 196 56.50 -25.27 32.20
C VAL A 196 57.14 -26.54 31.60
N PHE A 197 57.41 -26.54 30.30
CA PHE A 197 58.18 -27.58 29.59
C PHE A 197 59.61 -27.12 29.33
#